data_AF-A0A1V4HX93-F1
#
_entry.id   AF-A0A1V4HX93-F1
#
_cell.length_a   1.000
_cell.length_b   1.000
_cell.length_c   1.000
_cell.angle_alpha   90.00
_cell.angle_beta   90.00
_cell.angle_gamma   90.00
#
_symmetry.space_group_name_H-M   'P 1'
#
loop_
_entity.id
_entity.type
_entity.pdbx_description
1 polymer ?
#
loop_
_entity_poly.entity_id
_entity_poly.type
_entity_poly.pdbx_seq_one_letter_code
_entity_poly.pdbx_strand_id
1 'polypeptide(L)'
;MPYILLVAVVGILLLYVSDAIPLSSVGGPMVIALAVFVAALAVAIHEAWTKRRGVLGWIVNIISSFLGTFVAAQVGGMIMVMILSPFMDGSSLAASGGAVMAVSLAGAMAAAVLGSWGALAIVNRWR
;
A
#
# COMPACT_ATOMS: atom_id res chain seq x y z
N MET A 1 8.29 3.28 10.90
CA MET A 1 7.66 3.76 9.64
C MET A 1 8.54 3.58 8.41
N PRO A 2 9.74 4.17 8.28
CA PRO A 2 10.55 4.01 7.07
C PRO A 2 10.89 2.54 6.78
N TYR A 3 11.15 1.73 7.82
CA TYR A 3 11.39 0.30 7.66
C TYR A 3 10.16 -0.47 7.11
N ILE A 4 8.95 -0.19 7.61
CA ILE A 4 7.73 -0.86 7.12
C ILE A 4 7.46 -0.48 5.67
N LEU A 5 7.60 0.81 5.34
CA LEU A 5 7.48 1.30 3.97
C LEU A 5 8.46 0.59 3.04
N LEU A 6 9.75 0.56 3.41
CA LEU A 6 10.80 -0.06 2.61
C LEU A 6 10.55 -1.56 2.44
N VAL A 7 10.25 -2.28 3.52
CA VAL A 7 9.95 -3.72 3.49
C VAL A 7 8.71 -4.01 2.64
N ALA A 8 7.66 -3.20 2.73
CA ALA A 8 6.45 -3.37 1.93
C ALA A 8 6.70 -3.15 0.44
N VAL A 9 7.44 -2.08 0.09
CA VAL A 9 7.80 -1.76 -1.30
C VAL A 9 8.73 -2.83 -1.89
N VAL A 10 9.77 -3.22 -1.17
CA VAL A 10 10.68 -4.30 -1.61
C VAL A 10 9.91 -5.61 -1.70
N GLY A 11 9.06 -5.92 -0.73
CA GLY A 11 8.24 -7.13 -0.71
C GLY A 11 7.33 -7.24 -1.93
N ILE A 12 6.61 -6.18 -2.29
CA ILE A 12 5.73 -6.22 -3.48
C ILE A 12 6.51 -6.30 -4.78
N LEU A 13 7.69 -5.67 -4.85
CA LEU A 13 8.58 -5.79 -6.02
C LEU A 13 9.15 -7.20 -6.15
N LEU A 14 9.53 -7.84 -5.05
CA LEU A 14 9.98 -9.23 -5.06
C LEU A 14 8.85 -10.17 -5.50
N LEU A 15 7.62 -9.96 -5.02
CA LEU A 15 6.44 -10.72 -5.49
C LEU A 15 6.19 -10.53 -6.98
N TYR A 16 6.42 -9.32 -7.50
CA TYR A 16 6.29 -9.02 -8.92
C TYR A 16 7.37 -9.72 -9.76
N VAL A 17 8.65 -9.58 -9.38
CA VAL A 17 9.79 -10.14 -10.12
C VAL A 17 9.84 -11.66 -10.04
N SER A 18 9.29 -12.27 -8.99
CA SER A 18 9.22 -13.73 -8.84
C SER A 18 8.01 -14.37 -9.54
N ASP A 19 7.25 -13.60 -10.33
CA ASP A 19 5.98 -14.02 -10.95
C ASP A 19 4.93 -14.58 -9.95
N ALA A 20 5.05 -14.23 -8.66
CA ALA A 20 4.07 -14.60 -7.64
C ALA A 20 2.78 -13.78 -7.76
N ILE A 21 2.79 -12.71 -8.56
CA ILE A 21 1.61 -11.93 -8.94
C ILE A 21 1.15 -12.41 -10.32
N PRO A 22 0.14 -13.30 -10.42
CA PRO A 22 -0.35 -13.79 -11.70
C PRO A 22 -1.21 -12.73 -12.41
N LEU A 23 -0.58 -11.90 -13.23
CA LEU A 23 -1.20 -10.76 -13.92
C LEU A 23 -2.34 -11.14 -14.88
N SER A 24 -2.34 -12.36 -15.40
CA SER A 24 -3.35 -12.89 -16.33
C SER A 24 -4.62 -13.40 -15.63
N SER A 25 -4.70 -13.30 -14.29
CA SER A 25 -5.78 -13.86 -13.48
C SER A 25 -6.20 -12.90 -12.37
N VAL A 26 -7.41 -13.11 -11.82
CA VAL A 26 -7.91 -12.43 -10.62
C VAL A 26 -6.95 -12.64 -9.42
N GLY A 27 -6.14 -13.69 -9.46
CA GLY A 27 -5.10 -13.93 -8.46
C GLY A 27 -4.10 -12.77 -8.31
N GLY A 28 -3.72 -12.09 -9.40
CA GLY A 28 -2.76 -10.98 -9.35
C GLY A 28 -3.25 -9.83 -8.46
N PRO A 29 -4.42 -9.24 -8.75
CA PRO A 29 -5.06 -8.24 -7.89
C PRO A 29 -5.27 -8.73 -6.45
N MET A 30 -5.63 -10.00 -6.23
CA MET A 30 -5.79 -10.55 -4.87
C MET A 30 -4.47 -10.58 -4.08
N VAL A 31 -3.35 -10.97 -4.71
CA VAL A 31 -2.03 -10.97 -4.07
C VAL A 31 -1.59 -9.54 -3.75
N ILE A 32 -1.80 -8.59 -4.66
CA ILE A 32 -1.50 -7.17 -4.44
C ILE A 32 -2.32 -6.63 -3.25
N ALA A 33 -3.63 -6.89 -3.23
CA ALA A 33 -4.51 -6.47 -2.16
C ALA A 33 -4.09 -7.07 -0.81
N LEU A 34 -3.72 -8.36 -0.78
CA LEU A 34 -3.22 -9.02 0.42
C LEU A 34 -1.92 -8.36 0.92
N ALA A 35 -0.96 -8.09 0.03
CA ALA A 35 0.29 -7.43 0.39
C ALA A 35 0.04 -6.04 0.99
N VAL A 36 -0.86 -5.26 0.40
CA VAL A 36 -1.26 -3.94 0.91
C VAL A 36 -1.93 -4.07 2.28
N PHE A 37 -2.81 -5.06 2.46
CA PHE A 37 -3.49 -5.32 3.72
C PHE A 37 -2.51 -5.68 4.84
N VAL A 38 -1.54 -6.56 4.55
CA VAL A 38 -0.49 -6.95 5.51
C VAL A 38 0.37 -5.75 5.88
N ALA A 39 0.74 -4.90 4.90
CA ALA A 39 1.51 -3.69 5.17
C ALA A 39 0.75 -2.71 6.08
N ALA A 40 -0.54 -2.45 5.79
CA ALA A 40 -1.41 -1.60 6.60
C ALA A 40 -1.59 -2.13 8.03
N LEU A 41 -1.75 -3.45 8.16
CA LEU A 41 -1.85 -4.11 9.46
C LEU A 41 -0.53 -3.96 10.24
N ALA A 42 0.61 -4.16 9.59
CA ALA A 42 1.92 -3.97 10.20
C ALA A 42 2.10 -2.54 10.73
N VAL A 43 1.66 -1.52 9.99
CA VAL A 43 1.67 -0.12 10.46
C VAL A 43 0.77 0.05 11.69
N ALA A 44 -0.45 -0.49 11.66
CA ALA A 44 -1.41 -0.38 12.77
C ALA A 44 -0.88 -1.01 14.06
N ILE A 45 -0.32 -2.23 13.94
CA ILE A 45 0.27 -2.99 15.05
C ILE A 45 1.49 -2.25 15.61
N HIS A 46 2.42 -1.85 14.74
CA HIS A 46 3.62 -1.14 15.16
C HIS A 46 3.26 0.13 15.95
N GLU A 47 2.32 0.93 15.44
CA GLU A 47 1.90 2.16 16.10
C GLU A 47 1.19 1.89 17.45
N ALA A 48 0.30 0.88 17.49
CA ALA A 48 -0.45 0.55 18.71
C ALA A 48 0.50 0.07 19.82
N TRP A 49 1.48 -0.74 19.45
CA TRP A 49 2.49 -1.26 20.38
C TRP A 49 3.44 -0.15 20.84
N THR A 50 3.99 0.64 19.91
CA THR A 50 4.93 1.74 20.23
C THR A 50 4.31 2.74 21.20
N LYS A 51 3.01 3.03 21.05
CA LYS A 51 2.27 3.95 21.92
C LYS A 51 1.60 3.29 23.12
N ARG A 52 1.90 2.01 23.40
CA ARG A 52 1.35 1.20 24.51
C ARG A 52 -0.17 1.36 24.67
N ARG A 53 -0.89 1.25 23.55
CA ARG A 53 -2.33 1.48 23.54
C ARG A 53 -3.08 0.34 24.22
N GLY A 54 -4.15 0.68 24.94
CA GLY A 54 -5.14 -0.28 25.42
C GLY A 54 -6.02 -0.83 24.30
N VAL A 55 -6.89 -1.80 24.61
CA VAL A 55 -7.70 -2.56 23.63
C VAL A 55 -8.49 -1.66 22.66
N LEU A 56 -9.21 -0.65 23.17
CA LEU A 56 -9.94 0.30 22.32
C LEU A 56 -9.00 1.11 21.41
N GLY A 57 -7.79 1.40 21.89
CA GLY A 57 -6.76 2.08 21.12
C GLY A 57 -6.26 1.23 19.96
N TRP A 58 -6.12 -0.09 20.14
CA TRP A 58 -5.79 -1.06 19.10
C TRP A 58 -6.87 -1.14 18.02
N ILE A 59 -8.13 -1.29 18.42
CA ILE A 59 -9.26 -1.40 17.49
C ILE A 59 -9.29 -0.16 16.57
N VAL A 60 -9.24 1.03 17.15
CA VAL A 60 -9.25 2.26 16.35
C VAL A 60 -8.00 2.40 15.50
N ASN A 61 -6.82 1.98 15.98
CA ASN A 61 -5.62 1.98 15.15
C ASN A 61 -5.79 1.12 13.89
N ILE A 62 -6.31 -0.10 14.04
CA ILE A 62 -6.51 -1.02 12.92
C ILE A 62 -7.52 -0.43 11.93
N ILE A 63 -8.67 0.04 12.41
CA ILE A 63 -9.72 0.62 11.56
C ILE A 63 -9.20 1.86 10.83
N SER A 64 -8.60 2.81 11.55
CA SER A 64 -8.10 4.06 10.95
C SER A 64 -6.96 3.80 9.97
N SER A 65 -6.08 2.83 10.27
CA SER A 65 -5.02 2.40 9.34
C SER A 65 -5.61 1.90 8.03
N PHE A 66 -6.59 1.00 8.08
CA PHE A 66 -7.21 0.48 6.86
C PHE A 66 -7.97 1.54 6.08
N LEU A 67 -8.72 2.42 6.75
CA LEU A 67 -9.38 3.54 6.09
C LEU A 67 -8.38 4.44 5.36
N GLY A 68 -7.29 4.83 6.04
CA GLY A 68 -6.22 5.61 5.42
C GLY A 68 -5.58 4.91 4.23
N THR A 69 -5.33 3.61 4.36
CA THR A 69 -4.75 2.77 3.30
C THR A 69 -5.65 2.74 2.08
N PHE A 70 -6.93 2.42 2.23
CA PHE A 70 -7.85 2.27 1.10
C PHE A 70 -8.06 3.58 0.37
N VAL A 71 -8.24 4.69 1.10
CA VAL A 71 -8.36 6.02 0.48
C VAL A 71 -7.09 6.39 -0.28
N ALA A 72 -5.92 6.24 0.35
CA ALA A 72 -4.66 6.60 -0.28
C ALA A 72 -4.25 5.65 -1.41
N ALA A 73 -4.67 4.38 -1.39
CA ALA A 73 -4.43 3.45 -2.49
C ALA A 73 -5.18 3.89 -3.76
N GLN A 74 -6.43 4.35 -3.64
CA GLN A 74 -7.19 4.86 -4.79
C GLN A 74 -6.56 6.13 -5.35
N VAL A 75 -6.23 7.09 -4.48
CA VAL A 75 -5.58 8.34 -4.88
C VAL A 75 -4.19 8.08 -5.45
N GLY A 76 -3.42 7.21 -4.81
CA GLY A 76 -2.09 6.80 -5.24
C GLY A 76 -2.09 6.13 -6.60
N GLY A 77 -3.02 5.19 -6.84
CA GLY A 77 -3.19 4.56 -8.15
C GLY A 77 -3.50 5.59 -9.25
N MET A 78 -4.42 6.53 -8.96
CA MET A 78 -4.74 7.62 -9.88
C MET A 78 -3.52 8.51 -10.17
N ILE A 79 -2.76 8.90 -9.15
CA ILE A 79 -1.52 9.69 -9.29
C ILE A 79 -0.50 8.94 -10.13
N MET A 80 -0.31 7.63 -9.90
CA MET A 80 0.62 6.81 -10.67
C MET A 80 0.24 6.75 -12.14
N VAL A 81 -1.06 6.65 -12.48
CA VAL A 81 -1.54 6.73 -13.86
C VAL A 81 -1.16 8.07 -14.49
N MET A 82 -1.41 9.19 -13.81
CA MET A 82 -1.09 10.51 -14.35
C MET A 82 0.41 10.67 -14.61
N ILE A 83 1.25 10.28 -13.65
CA ILE A 83 2.71 10.41 -13.73
C ILE A 83 3.29 9.48 -14.80
N LEU A 84 2.81 8.24 -14.88
CA LEU A 84 3.37 7.22 -15.76
C LEU A 84 2.74 7.21 -17.16
N SER A 85 1.66 7.96 -17.39
CA SER A 85 0.99 8.06 -18.70
C SER A 85 1.92 8.28 -19.90
N PRO A 86 3.02 9.08 -19.83
CA PRO A 86 3.91 9.27 -20.98
C PRO A 86 4.74 8.03 -21.34
N PHE A 87 4.84 7.06 -20.42
CA PHE A 87 5.60 5.82 -20.57
C PHE A 87 4.69 4.62 -20.86
N MET A 88 3.41 4.86 -21.12
CA MET A 88 2.41 3.85 -21.44
C MET A 88 2.05 3.93 -22.92
N ASP A 89 2.00 2.79 -23.61
CA ASP A 89 1.62 2.70 -25.03
C ASP A 89 0.09 2.85 -25.26
N GLY A 90 -0.57 3.74 -24.50
CA GLY A 90 -2.01 3.97 -24.56
C GLY A 90 -2.89 2.85 -23.95
N SER A 91 -2.27 1.81 -23.37
CA SER A 91 -2.95 0.70 -22.67
C SER A 91 -3.01 0.93 -21.14
N SER A 92 -3.51 -0.04 -20.38
CA SER A 92 -3.57 0.05 -18.90
C SER A 92 -2.18 -0.13 -18.26
N LEU A 93 -1.99 0.36 -17.02
CA LEU A 93 -0.74 0.15 -16.25
C LEU A 93 -0.41 -1.34 -16.04
N ALA A 94 -1.43 -2.20 -15.99
CA ALA A 94 -1.23 -3.64 -15.88
C ALA A 94 -0.78 -4.25 -17.20
N ALA A 95 -1.20 -3.67 -18.33
CA ALA A 95 -0.86 -4.14 -19.67
C ALA A 95 0.54 -3.70 -20.12
N SER A 96 1.06 -2.58 -19.59
CA SER A 96 2.41 -2.10 -19.92
C SER A 96 3.52 -3.03 -19.39
N GLY A 97 3.26 -3.75 -18.30
CA GLY A 97 4.20 -4.70 -17.72
C GLY A 97 5.58 -4.09 -17.39
N GLY A 98 6.58 -4.94 -17.24
CA GLY A 98 7.98 -4.57 -17.07
C GLY A 98 8.24 -3.49 -16.01
N ALA A 99 9.12 -2.55 -16.34
CA ALA A 99 9.56 -1.50 -15.41
C ALA A 99 8.45 -0.52 -15.02
N VAL A 100 7.53 -0.22 -15.95
CA VAL A 100 6.41 0.72 -15.69
C VAL A 100 5.46 0.14 -14.64
N MET A 101 5.13 -1.15 -14.76
CA MET A 101 4.31 -1.84 -13.76
C MET A 101 5.03 -1.95 -12.42
N ALA A 102 6.33 -2.24 -12.39
CA ALA A 102 7.11 -2.27 -11.16
C ALA A 102 7.09 -0.92 -10.42
N VAL A 103 7.31 0.19 -11.14
CA VAL A 103 7.26 1.55 -10.56
C VAL A 103 5.85 1.89 -10.07
N SER A 104 4.82 1.56 -10.86
CA SER A 104 3.41 1.67 -10.48
C SER A 104 3.10 0.95 -9.16
N LEU A 105 3.49 -0.32 -9.04
CA LEU A 105 3.28 -1.13 -7.83
C LEU A 105 4.00 -0.54 -6.62
N ALA A 106 5.27 -0.14 -6.79
CA ALA A 106 6.04 0.48 -5.73
C ALA A 106 5.40 1.80 -5.25
N GLY A 107 4.98 2.65 -6.19
CA GLY A 107 4.34 3.93 -5.89
C GLY A 107 2.98 3.75 -5.21
N ALA A 108 2.16 2.81 -5.68
CA ALA A 108 0.85 2.51 -5.09
C ALA A 108 1.00 1.92 -3.67
N MET A 109 1.95 1.01 -3.45
CA MET A 109 2.26 0.47 -2.11
C MET A 109 2.75 1.58 -1.17
N ALA A 110 3.64 2.44 -1.65
CA ALA A 110 4.12 3.57 -0.86
C ALA A 110 2.98 4.51 -0.47
N ALA A 111 2.11 4.88 -1.41
CA ALA A 111 0.94 5.71 -1.16
C ALA A 111 0.00 5.06 -0.12
N ALA A 112 -0.27 3.76 -0.24
CA ALA A 112 -1.11 3.01 0.69
C ALA A 112 -0.54 3.02 2.13
N VAL A 113 0.76 2.73 2.29
CA VAL A 113 1.44 2.74 3.59
C VAL A 113 1.50 4.15 4.19
N LEU A 114 1.75 5.16 3.37
CA LEU A 114 1.73 6.56 3.82
C LEU A 114 0.31 7.00 4.22
N GLY A 115 -0.72 6.53 3.52
CA GLY A 115 -2.12 6.76 3.87
C GLY A 115 -2.50 6.16 5.22
N SER A 116 -2.12 4.90 5.46
CA SER A 116 -2.25 4.23 6.76
C SER A 116 -1.64 5.08 7.87
N TRP A 117 -0.38 5.49 7.70
CA TRP A 117 0.33 6.28 8.68
C TRP A 117 -0.29 7.67 8.88
N GLY A 118 -0.67 8.34 7.79
CA GLY A 118 -1.30 9.67 7.83
C GLY A 118 -2.62 9.66 8.58
N ALA A 119 -3.46 8.65 8.35
CA ALA A 119 -4.72 8.50 9.10
C ALA A 119 -4.47 8.30 10.60
N LEU A 120 -3.49 7.47 10.96
CA LEU A 120 -3.08 7.31 12.36
C LEU A 120 -2.53 8.61 12.94
N ALA A 121 -1.70 9.35 12.21
CA ALA A 121 -1.15 10.63 12.64
C ALA A 121 -2.27 11.63 12.96
N ILE A 122 -3.33 11.69 12.16
CA ILE A 122 -4.52 12.52 12.42
C ILE A 122 -5.22 12.07 13.71
N VAL A 123 -5.53 10.78 13.83
CA VAL A 123 -6.21 10.22 15.01
C VAL A 123 -5.40 10.48 16.29
N ASN A 124 -4.08 10.43 16.19
CA ASN A 124 -3.19 10.69 17.31
C ASN A 124 -3.10 12.15 17.74
N ARG A 125 -3.50 13.10 16.90
CA ARG A 125 -3.61 14.51 17.30
C ARG A 125 -4.86 14.76 18.15
N TRP A 126 -5.84 13.87 18.06
CA TRP A 126 -7.16 14.03 18.68
C TRP A 126 -7.34 13.13 19.91
N ARG A 127 -6.28 12.43 20.33
CA ARG A 127 -6.24 11.50 21.46
C ARG A 127 -5.09 11.83 22.36
#